data_AF-A0A2N3BX61-F1
#
_entry.id   AF-A0A2N3BX61-F1
#
_cell.length_a   1.000
_cell.length_b   1.000
_cell.length_c   1.000
_cell.angle_alpha   90.00
_cell.angle_beta   90.00
_cell.angle_gamma   90.00
#
_symmetry.space_group_name_H-M   'P 1'
#
loop_
_entity.id
_entity.type
_entity.pdbx_description
1 polymer ?
#
loop_
_entity_poly.entity_id
_entity_poly.type
_entity_poly.pdbx_seq_one_letter_code
_entity_poly.pdbx_strand_id
1 'polypeptide(L)'
;MSEIRPNPASLPPTNEPLRIAVRRLRWFKVAFQGFVDATGRDLGCTLEIDDVKLAAAFMRWLTSIEIQKPADKSQRKDFFEFAAALMLRELTADMPVKARGPATLADPGSAAAFWPEGYCCTMFCLSVHTAAMEQEFHAHTTLDPAIDDLRHWWSFRENTLQDASFSSGFLQMLLGHQPNWMMPDVFRARIQSDLTVQ
;
A
#
# COMPACT_ATOMS: atom_id res chain seq x y z
N MET A 1 8.91 -46.45 -1.00
CA MET A 1 7.80 -45.48 -0.90
C MET A 1 8.15 -44.55 0.25
N SER A 2 8.30 -43.24 0.01
CA SER A 2 8.69 -42.30 1.06
C SER A 2 7.49 -41.98 1.95
N GLU A 3 7.57 -42.29 3.25
CA GLU A 3 6.51 -41.99 4.25
C GLU A 3 6.66 -40.57 4.82
N ILE A 4 6.79 -39.56 3.95
CA ILE A 4 6.75 -38.17 4.42
C ILE A 4 5.30 -37.84 4.79
N ARG A 5 5.04 -37.76 6.09
CA ARG A 5 3.75 -37.29 6.61
C ARG A 5 3.79 -35.76 6.72
N PRO A 6 2.84 -35.03 6.10
CA PRO A 6 2.74 -33.60 6.31
C PRO A 6 2.44 -33.31 7.80
N ASN A 7 3.11 -32.30 8.36
CA ASN A 7 2.92 -31.85 9.74
C ASN A 7 2.10 -30.55 9.76
N PRO A 8 0.76 -30.60 9.78
CA PRO A 8 -0.06 -29.39 9.83
C PRO A 8 0.15 -28.56 11.09
N ALA A 9 0.72 -29.12 12.16
CA ALA A 9 1.03 -28.39 13.39
C ALA A 9 2.21 -27.42 13.26
N SER A 10 2.98 -27.48 12.15
CA SER A 10 4.01 -26.47 11.85
C SER A 10 3.45 -25.22 11.15
N LEU A 11 2.15 -25.19 10.82
CA LEU A 11 1.52 -24.02 10.23
C LEU A 11 1.22 -22.98 11.32
N PRO A 12 1.42 -21.68 11.06
CA PRO A 12 1.08 -20.63 11.99
C PRO A 12 -0.44 -20.60 12.26
N PRO A 13 -0.88 -20.22 13.48
CA PRO A 13 -2.29 -20.10 13.80
C PRO A 13 -2.95 -19.01 12.96
N THR A 14 -4.20 -19.24 12.55
CA THR A 14 -4.99 -18.27 11.79
C THR A 14 -6.41 -18.20 12.34
N ASN A 15 -6.95 -16.98 12.41
CA ASN A 15 -8.32 -16.72 12.87
C ASN A 15 -9.38 -16.97 11.78
N GLU A 16 -8.94 -17.30 10.56
CA GLU A 16 -9.79 -17.60 9.42
C GLU A 16 -9.46 -18.98 8.82
N PRO A 17 -10.38 -19.65 8.12
CA PRO A 17 -10.04 -20.91 7.47
C PRO A 17 -8.89 -20.73 6.48
N LEU A 18 -7.87 -21.61 6.49
CA LEU A 18 -6.67 -21.54 5.63
C LEU A 18 -7.00 -21.27 4.15
N ARG A 19 -8.08 -21.87 3.64
CA ARG A 19 -8.58 -21.64 2.27
C ARG A 19 -8.88 -20.17 1.96
N ILE A 20 -9.35 -19.40 2.94
CA ILE A 20 -9.70 -17.99 2.79
C ILE A 20 -8.43 -17.15 2.74
N ALA A 21 -7.50 -17.38 3.67
CA ALA A 21 -6.19 -16.70 3.67
C ALA A 21 -5.43 -16.92 2.35
N VAL A 22 -5.37 -18.17 1.86
CA VAL A 22 -4.75 -18.51 0.57
C VAL A 22 -5.47 -17.82 -0.59
N ARG A 23 -6.81 -17.77 -0.59
CA ARG A 23 -7.58 -17.08 -1.62
C ARG A 23 -7.31 -15.57 -1.64
N ARG A 24 -7.20 -14.92 -0.47
CA ARG A 24 -6.90 -13.49 -0.37
C ARG A 24 -5.50 -13.19 -0.93
N LEU A 25 -4.48 -13.95 -0.53
CA LEU A 25 -3.14 -13.78 -1.08
C LEU A 25 -3.11 -14.02 -2.59
N ARG A 26 -3.76 -15.08 -3.10
CA ARG A 26 -3.83 -15.35 -4.54
C ARG A 26 -4.50 -14.20 -5.29
N TRP A 27 -5.63 -13.72 -4.79
CA TRP A 27 -6.33 -12.58 -5.39
C TRP A 27 -5.44 -11.34 -5.39
N PHE A 28 -4.79 -11.04 -4.27
CA PHE A 28 -3.90 -9.89 -4.12
C PHE A 28 -2.74 -9.94 -5.13
N LYS A 29 -2.07 -11.09 -5.27
CA LYS A 29 -1.00 -11.28 -6.26
C LYS A 29 -1.50 -11.04 -7.69
N VAL A 30 -2.67 -11.56 -8.05
CA VAL A 30 -3.24 -11.38 -9.38
C VAL A 30 -3.63 -9.93 -9.64
N ALA A 31 -4.25 -9.26 -8.65
CA ALA A 31 -4.61 -7.85 -8.76
C ALA A 31 -3.36 -6.96 -8.91
N PHE A 32 -2.34 -7.21 -8.09
CA PHE A 32 -1.08 -6.47 -8.16
C PHE A 32 -0.35 -6.69 -9.48
N GLN A 33 -0.25 -7.94 -9.94
CA GLN A 33 0.35 -8.25 -11.25
C GLN A 33 -0.38 -7.55 -12.39
N GLY A 34 -1.71 -7.63 -12.45
CA GLY A 34 -2.49 -6.96 -13.49
C GLY A 34 -2.32 -5.44 -13.47
N PHE A 35 -2.19 -4.85 -12.27
CA PHE A 35 -1.92 -3.42 -12.12
C PHE A 35 -0.51 -3.06 -12.60
N VAL A 36 0.51 -3.78 -12.16
CA VAL A 36 1.90 -3.57 -12.56
C VAL A 36 2.09 -3.71 -14.07
N ASP A 37 1.46 -4.70 -14.69
CA ASP A 37 1.50 -4.90 -16.15
C ASP A 37 0.79 -3.77 -16.92
N ALA A 38 -0.28 -3.21 -16.37
CA ALA A 38 -0.95 -2.05 -16.95
C ALA A 38 -0.08 -0.80 -16.82
N THR A 39 0.41 -0.51 -15.60
CA THR A 39 1.29 0.63 -15.35
C THR A 39 2.56 0.56 -16.21
N GLY A 40 3.23 -0.59 -16.30
CA GLY A 40 4.43 -0.74 -17.12
C GLY A 40 4.17 -0.41 -18.59
N ARG A 41 3.06 -0.90 -19.16
CA ARG A 41 2.65 -0.57 -20.53
C ARG A 41 2.41 0.92 -20.72
N ASP A 42 1.70 1.57 -19.80
CA ASP A 42 1.39 2.99 -19.86
C ASP A 42 2.64 3.86 -19.74
N LEU A 43 3.61 3.44 -18.90
CA LEU A 43 4.88 4.13 -18.70
C LEU A 43 5.93 3.81 -19.78
N GLY A 44 5.71 2.80 -20.61
CA GLY A 44 6.68 2.35 -21.61
C GLY A 44 7.91 1.65 -21.01
N CYS A 45 7.77 0.99 -19.87
CA CYS A 45 8.83 0.19 -19.27
C CYS A 45 8.31 -1.18 -18.80
N THR A 46 9.22 -2.12 -18.58
CA THR A 46 8.86 -3.38 -17.93
C THR A 46 9.03 -3.24 -16.43
N LEU A 47 7.97 -3.52 -15.68
CA LEU A 47 8.00 -3.60 -14.22
C LEU A 47 7.95 -5.08 -13.83
N GLU A 48 8.98 -5.55 -13.14
CA GLU A 48 9.04 -6.92 -12.64
C GLU A 48 8.62 -6.99 -11.17
N ILE A 49 8.01 -8.10 -10.77
CA ILE A 49 7.56 -8.34 -9.39
C ILE A 49 8.42 -9.44 -8.76
N ASP A 50 8.92 -9.16 -7.56
CA ASP A 50 9.43 -10.16 -6.63
C ASP A 50 8.26 -10.71 -5.80
N ASP A 51 7.82 -11.91 -6.17
CA ASP A 51 6.70 -12.61 -5.56
C ASP A 51 6.87 -12.89 -4.06
N VAL A 52 8.12 -13.09 -3.61
CA VAL A 52 8.43 -13.39 -2.21
C VAL A 52 8.25 -12.13 -1.37
N LYS A 53 8.81 -11.01 -1.84
CA LYS A 53 8.64 -9.70 -1.20
C LYS A 53 7.18 -9.26 -1.19
N LEU A 54 6.46 -9.45 -2.29
CA LEU A 54 5.05 -9.10 -2.38
C LEU A 54 4.20 -9.87 -1.36
N ALA A 55 4.44 -11.18 -1.24
CA ALA A 55 3.74 -12.00 -0.25
C ALA A 55 4.09 -11.59 1.19
N ALA A 56 5.36 -11.29 1.47
CA ALA A 56 5.78 -10.82 2.78
C ALA A 56 5.13 -9.48 3.16
N ALA A 57 5.12 -8.51 2.24
CA ALA A 57 4.45 -7.22 2.42
C ALA A 57 2.96 -7.38 2.70
N PHE A 58 2.26 -8.24 1.95
CA PHE A 58 0.84 -8.53 2.17
C PHE A 58 0.57 -9.10 3.58
N MET A 59 1.40 -10.02 4.06
CA MET A 59 1.24 -10.61 5.39
C MET A 59 1.50 -9.61 6.52
N ARG A 60 2.50 -8.74 6.37
CA ARG A 60 2.78 -7.66 7.34
C ARG A 60 1.67 -6.61 7.33
N TRP A 61 1.08 -6.34 6.17
CA TRP A 61 -0.05 -5.43 6.04
C TRP A 61 -1.28 -5.95 6.78
N LEU A 62 -1.66 -7.22 6.57
CA LEU A 62 -2.75 -7.86 7.32
C LEU A 62 -2.51 -7.82 8.83
N THR A 63 -1.29 -8.10 9.27
CA THR A 63 -0.92 -8.04 10.69
C THR A 63 -1.09 -6.63 11.25
N SER A 64 -0.68 -5.61 10.49
CA SER A 64 -0.79 -4.21 10.87
C SER A 64 -2.23 -3.73 10.98
N ILE A 65 -3.10 -4.19 10.07
CA ILE A 65 -4.54 -3.94 10.15
C ILE A 65 -5.10 -4.50 11.45
N GLU A 66 -4.81 -5.76 11.78
CA GLU A 66 -5.38 -6.40 12.97
C GLU A 66 -4.90 -5.73 14.27
N ILE A 67 -3.66 -5.27 14.33
CA ILE A 67 -3.11 -4.55 15.50
C ILE A 67 -3.79 -3.19 15.70
N GLN A 68 -4.11 -2.49 14.62
CA GLN A 68 -4.56 -1.10 14.69
C GLN A 68 -6.08 -0.91 14.57
N LYS A 69 -6.81 -2.00 14.30
CA LYS A 69 -8.25 -1.99 14.11
C LYS A 69 -8.97 -1.33 15.30
N PRO A 70 -9.80 -0.30 15.05
CA PRO A 70 -10.52 0.37 16.12
C PRO A 70 -11.60 -0.54 16.71
N ALA A 71 -11.79 -0.45 18.03
CA ALA A 71 -12.92 -1.09 18.72
C ALA A 71 -14.23 -0.33 18.48
N ASP A 72 -14.15 0.99 18.30
CA ASP A 72 -15.29 1.83 17.98
C ASP A 72 -15.65 1.71 16.49
N LYS A 73 -16.90 1.32 16.23
CA LYS A 73 -17.43 1.17 14.88
C LYS A 73 -17.56 2.51 14.15
N SER A 74 -17.67 3.62 14.88
CA SER A 74 -17.76 4.97 14.27
C SER A 74 -16.50 5.31 13.47
N GLN A 75 -15.34 4.81 13.91
CA GLN A 75 -14.02 5.03 13.29
C GLN A 75 -13.73 4.08 12.13
N ARG A 76 -14.66 3.17 11.78
CA ARG A 76 -14.43 2.16 10.75
C ARG A 76 -14.13 2.80 9.40
N LYS A 77 -14.85 3.86 9.02
CA LYS A 77 -14.62 4.54 7.74
C LYS A 77 -13.20 5.11 7.68
N ASP A 78 -12.81 5.89 8.69
CA ASP A 78 -11.46 6.46 8.79
C ASP A 78 -10.37 5.39 8.77
N PHE A 79 -10.61 4.26 9.43
CA PHE A 79 -9.66 3.16 9.45
C PHE A 79 -9.52 2.47 8.08
N PHE A 80 -10.60 2.38 7.29
CA PHE A 80 -10.53 1.87 5.91
C PHE A 80 -9.64 2.75 5.04
N GLU A 81 -9.75 4.08 5.19
CA GLU A 81 -8.87 5.02 4.49
C GLU A 81 -7.40 4.81 4.92
N PHE A 82 -7.16 4.68 6.23
CA PHE A 82 -5.84 4.47 6.81
C PHE A 82 -5.20 3.11 6.43
N ALA A 83 -6.00 2.07 6.21
CA ALA A 83 -5.50 0.75 5.87
C ALA A 83 -4.69 0.73 4.56
N ALA A 84 -5.00 1.59 3.60
CA ALA A 84 -4.22 1.74 2.37
C ALA A 84 -2.84 2.37 2.63
N ALA A 85 -2.74 3.27 3.62
CA ALA A 85 -1.48 3.90 4.01
C ALA A 85 -0.49 2.86 4.58
N LEU A 86 -1.02 1.94 5.40
CA LEU A 86 -0.27 0.79 5.90
C LEU A 86 0.18 -0.14 4.76
N MET A 87 -0.65 -0.34 3.73
CA MET A 87 -0.25 -1.14 2.57
C MET A 87 0.95 -0.52 1.87
N LEU A 88 0.92 0.80 1.62
CA LEU A 88 2.02 1.48 0.95
C LEU A 88 3.32 1.34 1.74
N ARG A 89 3.27 1.53 3.07
CA ARG A 89 4.41 1.29 3.97
C ARG A 89 5.04 -0.08 3.77
N GLU A 90 4.23 -1.13 3.70
CA GLU A 90 4.76 -2.49 3.55
C GLU A 90 5.34 -2.76 2.17
N LEU A 91 4.73 -2.21 1.12
CA LEU A 91 5.24 -2.33 -0.24
C LEU A 91 6.56 -1.56 -0.39
N THR A 92 6.67 -0.35 0.15
CA THR A 92 7.87 0.45 -0.01
C THR A 92 9.03 0.00 0.87
N ALA A 93 8.75 -0.63 2.01
CA ALA A 93 9.78 -1.20 2.89
C ALA A 93 10.64 -2.24 2.18
N ASP A 94 10.01 -3.18 1.44
CA ASP A 94 10.73 -4.25 0.72
C ASP A 94 10.92 -3.96 -0.78
N MET A 95 10.11 -3.05 -1.33
CA MET A 95 10.01 -2.69 -2.75
C MET A 95 9.91 -3.94 -3.64
N PRO A 96 8.72 -4.57 -3.75
CA PRO A 96 8.56 -5.79 -4.53
C PRO A 96 8.56 -5.54 -6.04
N VAL A 97 8.45 -4.29 -6.49
CA VAL A 97 8.46 -3.93 -7.91
C VAL A 97 9.84 -3.41 -8.31
N LYS A 98 10.30 -3.78 -9.51
CA LYS A 98 11.53 -3.25 -10.09
C LYS A 98 11.35 -2.85 -11.55
N ALA A 99 11.72 -1.61 -11.88
CA ALA A 99 11.74 -1.17 -13.28
C ALA A 99 12.95 -1.73 -14.03
N ARG A 100 12.70 -2.28 -15.21
CA ARG A 100 13.69 -2.67 -16.21
C ARG A 100 13.74 -1.61 -17.29
N GLY A 101 14.70 -0.71 -17.16
CA GLY A 101 14.87 0.44 -18.05
C GLY A 101 14.03 1.65 -17.66
N PRO A 102 14.23 2.78 -18.35
CA PRO A 102 13.50 4.02 -18.09
C PRO A 102 12.04 3.92 -18.55
N ALA A 103 11.15 4.68 -17.91
CA ALA A 103 9.77 4.88 -18.36
C ALA A 103 9.75 5.78 -19.59
N THR A 104 9.80 5.20 -20.80
CA THR A 104 9.99 5.97 -22.04
C THR A 104 8.75 6.73 -22.51
N LEU A 105 7.57 6.40 -22.00
CA LEU A 105 6.30 7.06 -22.34
C LEU A 105 5.79 7.99 -21.22
N ALA A 106 6.45 8.00 -20.06
CA ALA A 106 6.13 8.93 -18.99
C ALA A 106 6.61 10.35 -19.33
N ASP A 107 5.89 11.36 -18.85
CA ASP A 107 6.37 12.73 -18.91
C ASP A 107 7.69 12.84 -18.10
N PRO A 108 8.79 13.35 -18.68
CA PRO A 108 10.10 13.40 -17.99
C PRO A 108 10.10 14.16 -16.66
N GLY A 109 9.17 15.10 -16.46
CA GLY A 109 9.01 15.84 -15.20
C GLY A 109 8.11 15.16 -14.18
N SER A 110 7.52 14.02 -14.50
CA SER A 110 6.56 13.34 -13.64
C SER A 110 7.20 12.42 -12.60
N ALA A 111 6.44 12.15 -11.54
CA ALA A 111 6.76 11.12 -10.55
C ALA A 111 7.02 9.74 -11.18
N ALA A 112 6.23 9.40 -12.20
CA ALA A 112 6.31 8.12 -12.87
C ALA A 112 7.61 7.94 -13.66
N ALA A 113 8.16 9.02 -14.23
CA ALA A 113 9.48 8.99 -14.86
C ALA A 113 10.61 8.95 -13.81
N PHE A 114 10.46 9.70 -12.72
CA PHE A 114 11.47 9.82 -11.66
C PHE A 114 11.65 8.54 -10.83
N TRP A 115 10.55 7.91 -10.43
CA TRP A 115 10.57 6.70 -9.61
C TRP A 115 9.40 5.78 -9.97
N PRO A 116 9.50 5.04 -11.09
CA PRO A 116 8.42 4.18 -11.59
C PRO A 116 7.95 3.16 -10.56
N GLU A 117 8.86 2.59 -9.77
CA GLU A 117 8.52 1.58 -8.75
C GLU A 117 7.66 2.15 -7.62
N GLY A 118 8.08 3.27 -7.04
CA GLY A 118 7.33 3.95 -5.99
C GLY A 118 6.00 4.49 -6.51
N TYR A 119 5.99 5.07 -7.71
CA TYR A 119 4.78 5.52 -8.39
C TYR A 119 3.77 4.38 -8.55
N CYS A 120 4.20 3.22 -9.07
CA CYS A 120 3.34 2.07 -9.25
C CYS A 120 2.73 1.58 -7.92
N CYS A 121 3.54 1.47 -6.86
CA CYS A 121 3.06 1.06 -5.54
C CYS A 121 2.04 2.06 -4.95
N THR A 122 2.31 3.36 -5.06
CA THR A 122 1.41 4.43 -4.60
C THR A 122 0.09 4.38 -5.36
N MET A 123 0.13 4.34 -6.69
CA MET A 123 -1.08 4.31 -7.52
C MET A 123 -1.90 3.04 -7.30
N PHE A 124 -1.26 1.90 -7.05
CA PHE A 124 -1.96 0.68 -6.67
C PHE A 124 -2.73 0.86 -5.35
N CYS A 125 -2.07 1.40 -4.32
CA CYS A 125 -2.70 1.63 -3.01
C CYS A 125 -3.88 2.62 -3.11
N LEU A 126 -3.72 3.71 -3.88
CA LEU A 126 -4.80 4.66 -4.16
C LEU A 126 -5.96 4.00 -4.91
N SER A 127 -5.66 3.16 -5.91
CA SER A 127 -6.70 2.45 -6.68
C SER A 127 -7.50 1.48 -5.81
N VAL A 128 -6.82 0.72 -4.94
CA VAL A 128 -7.47 -0.16 -3.97
C VAL A 128 -8.31 0.65 -2.99
N HIS A 129 -7.77 1.76 -2.47
CA HIS A 129 -8.50 2.67 -1.59
C HIS A 129 -9.79 3.18 -2.25
N THR A 130 -9.68 3.80 -3.44
CA THR A 130 -10.83 4.38 -4.14
C THR A 130 -11.90 3.33 -4.45
N ALA A 131 -11.49 2.15 -4.91
CA ALA A 131 -12.43 1.05 -5.16
C ALA A 131 -13.13 0.59 -3.88
N ALA A 132 -12.40 0.46 -2.77
CA ALA A 132 -12.97 0.06 -1.48
C ALA A 132 -13.91 1.13 -0.90
N MET A 133 -13.56 2.41 -1.01
CA MET A 133 -14.38 3.52 -0.53
C MET A 133 -15.69 3.66 -1.31
N GLU A 134 -15.64 3.49 -2.63
CA GLU A 134 -16.83 3.48 -3.48
C GLU A 134 -17.75 2.30 -3.13
N GLN A 135 -17.20 1.10 -2.94
CA GLN A 135 -17.96 -0.12 -2.66
C GLN A 135 -18.62 -0.14 -1.27
N GLU A 136 -17.88 0.26 -0.24
CA GLU A 136 -18.33 0.13 1.16
C GLU A 136 -19.08 1.36 1.66
N PHE A 137 -18.80 2.54 1.08
CA PHE A 137 -19.31 3.82 1.58
C PHE A 137 -19.92 4.74 0.52
N HIS A 138 -19.95 4.33 -0.77
CA HIS A 138 -20.41 5.18 -1.88
C HIS A 138 -19.73 6.55 -1.90
N ALA A 139 -18.43 6.56 -1.56
CA ALA A 139 -17.64 7.76 -1.42
C ALA A 139 -16.61 7.87 -2.55
N HIS A 140 -16.60 9.02 -3.22
CA HIS A 140 -15.59 9.33 -4.22
C HIS A 140 -14.32 9.88 -3.57
N THR A 141 -13.16 9.41 -4.01
CA THR A 141 -11.85 9.92 -3.58
C THR A 141 -11.42 11.08 -4.47
N THR A 142 -11.07 12.21 -3.85
CA THR A 142 -10.36 13.31 -4.50
C THR A 142 -8.92 13.30 -4.03
N LEU A 143 -7.97 13.38 -4.95
CA LEU A 143 -6.54 13.40 -4.62
C LEU A 143 -6.05 14.84 -4.47
N ASP A 144 -5.14 15.03 -3.53
CA ASP A 144 -4.43 16.30 -3.36
C ASP A 144 -3.52 16.59 -4.57
N PRO A 145 -3.43 17.85 -5.05
CA PRO A 145 -2.53 18.23 -6.15
C PRO A 145 -1.06 17.92 -5.91
N ALA A 146 -0.64 17.66 -4.66
CA ALA A 146 0.70 17.20 -4.33
C ALA A 146 1.11 15.91 -5.08
N ILE A 147 0.15 15.13 -5.60
CA ILE A 147 0.45 13.96 -6.44
C ILE A 147 1.20 14.33 -7.73
N ASP A 148 0.98 15.54 -8.26
CA ASP A 148 1.62 16.02 -9.49
C ASP A 148 2.91 16.80 -9.23
N ASP A 149 3.25 17.08 -7.96
CA ASP A 149 4.46 17.82 -7.61
C ASP A 149 5.64 16.90 -7.33
N LEU A 150 6.58 16.88 -8.28
CA LEU A 150 7.81 16.07 -8.20
C LEU A 150 8.62 16.30 -6.92
N ARG A 151 8.56 17.48 -6.29
CA ARG A 151 9.29 17.76 -5.04
C ARG A 151 8.79 16.89 -3.88
N HIS A 152 7.48 16.67 -3.81
CA HIS A 152 6.89 15.78 -2.82
C HIS A 152 7.37 14.33 -3.04
N TRP A 153 7.50 13.90 -4.30
CA TRP A 153 8.01 12.57 -4.64
C TRP A 153 9.50 12.39 -4.33
N TRP A 154 10.33 13.42 -4.50
CA TRP A 154 11.72 13.40 -4.06
C TRP A 154 11.82 13.19 -2.55
N SER A 155 11.12 14.02 -1.78
CA SER A 155 11.06 13.92 -0.32
C SER A 155 10.53 12.56 0.13
N PHE A 156 9.47 12.07 -0.51
CA PHE A 156 8.89 10.77 -0.23
C PHE A 156 9.90 9.63 -0.43
N ARG A 157 10.59 9.61 -1.58
CA ARG A 157 11.60 8.59 -1.89
C ARG A 157 12.75 8.62 -0.91
N GLU A 158 13.26 9.80 -0.58
CA GLU A 158 14.37 9.98 0.35
C GLU A 158 14.01 9.51 1.76
N ASN A 159 12.89 9.98 2.30
CA ASN A 159 12.46 9.64 3.65
C ASN A 159 12.11 8.16 3.80
N THR A 160 11.50 7.55 2.78
CA THR A 160 11.12 6.13 2.81
C THR A 160 12.33 5.19 2.83
N LEU A 161 13.48 5.61 2.29
CA LEU A 161 14.73 4.85 2.40
C LEU A 161 15.29 4.86 3.84
N GLN A 162 14.94 5.87 4.64
CA GLN A 162 15.35 5.96 6.04
C GLN A 162 14.35 5.28 6.96
N ASP A 163 13.06 5.52 6.75
CA ASP A 163 11.96 4.93 7.51
C ASP A 163 10.72 4.76 6.61
N ALA A 164 10.29 3.51 6.42
CA ALA A 164 9.12 3.19 5.62
C ALA A 164 7.83 3.80 6.17
N SER A 165 7.75 4.13 7.47
CA SER A 165 6.58 4.73 8.10
C SER A 165 6.11 6.01 7.38
N PHE A 166 7.05 6.79 6.81
CA PHE A 166 6.76 7.99 6.01
C PHE A 166 5.85 7.73 4.82
N SER A 167 5.85 6.51 4.27
CA SER A 167 4.92 6.13 3.21
C SER A 167 3.47 6.23 3.64
N SER A 168 3.18 5.91 4.91
CA SER A 168 1.82 6.06 5.44
C SER A 168 1.41 7.53 5.46
N GLY A 169 2.31 8.41 5.91
CA GLY A 169 2.06 9.86 5.96
C GLY A 169 1.90 10.46 4.58
N PHE A 170 2.72 10.04 3.62
CA PHE A 170 2.63 10.47 2.22
C PHE A 170 1.28 10.11 1.60
N LEU A 171 0.81 8.86 1.75
CA LEU A 171 -0.50 8.47 1.21
C LEU A 171 -1.65 9.26 1.86
N GLN A 172 -1.57 9.50 3.18
CA GLN A 172 -2.56 10.31 3.89
C GLN A 172 -2.62 11.74 3.36
N MET A 173 -1.47 12.37 3.13
CA MET A 173 -1.38 13.69 2.50
C MET A 173 -2.03 13.71 1.12
N LEU A 174 -1.77 12.70 0.28
CA LEU A 174 -2.41 12.57 -1.04
C LEU A 174 -3.94 12.39 -0.97
N LEU A 175 -4.44 11.86 0.14
CA LEU A 175 -5.87 11.72 0.42
C LEU A 175 -6.46 12.97 1.12
N GLY A 176 -5.70 14.06 1.24
CA GLY A 176 -6.14 15.33 1.81
C GLY A 176 -6.07 15.43 3.34
N HIS A 177 -5.47 14.45 4.01
CA HIS A 177 -5.28 14.46 5.47
C HIS A 177 -4.01 15.22 5.87
N GLN A 178 -3.95 15.69 7.11
CA GLN A 178 -2.73 16.23 7.70
C GLN A 178 -2.00 15.11 8.47
N PRO A 179 -0.97 14.47 7.89
CA PRO A 179 -0.32 13.33 8.52
C PRO A 179 0.43 13.73 9.80
N ASN A 180 0.34 12.88 10.81
CA ASN A 180 1.20 12.96 11.98
C ASN A 180 2.59 12.42 11.65
N TRP A 181 3.51 13.27 11.21
CA TRP A 181 4.86 12.83 10.79
C TRP A 181 5.71 12.19 11.89
N MET A 182 5.34 12.33 13.17
CA MET A 182 6.02 11.64 14.28
C MET A 182 5.58 10.18 14.43
N MET A 183 4.33 9.88 14.08
CA MET A 183 3.73 8.55 14.14
C MET A 183 2.81 8.32 12.93
N PRO A 184 3.35 8.37 11.69
CA PRO A 184 2.54 8.44 10.47
C PRO A 184 1.78 7.14 10.18
N ASP A 185 2.22 6.04 10.77
CA ASP A 185 1.67 4.70 10.60
C ASP A 185 0.88 4.20 11.83
N VAL A 186 0.52 5.12 12.75
CA VAL A 186 -0.33 4.84 13.91
C VAL A 186 -1.70 5.50 13.77
N PHE A 187 -2.74 4.69 13.54
CA PHE A 187 -4.11 5.17 13.30
C PHE A 187 -4.65 6.07 14.43
N ARG A 188 -4.42 5.67 15.69
CA ARG A 188 -4.89 6.46 16.84
C ARG A 188 -4.24 7.84 16.91
N ALA A 189 -2.98 7.95 16.51
CA ALA A 189 -2.27 9.22 16.46
C ALA A 189 -2.85 10.12 15.37
N ARG A 190 -3.24 9.56 14.21
CA ARG A 190 -3.95 10.30 13.16
C ARG A 190 -5.25 10.92 13.67
N ILE A 191 -6.12 10.10 14.27
CA ILE A 191 -7.42 10.57 14.78
C ILE A 191 -7.25 11.68 15.82
N GLN A 192 -6.24 11.59 16.70
CA GLN A 192 -5.96 12.64 17.68
C GLN A 192 -5.48 13.94 17.04
N SER A 193 -4.64 13.85 16.00
CA SER A 193 -4.19 15.01 15.23
C SER A 193 -5.36 15.73 14.53
N ASP A 194 -6.27 14.98 13.91
CA ASP A 194 -7.46 15.54 13.25
C ASP A 194 -8.35 16.33 14.22
N LEU A 195 -8.51 15.85 15.46
CA LEU A 195 -9.27 16.51 16.52
C LEU A 195 -8.61 17.79 17.06
N THR A 196 -7.30 17.95 16.89
CA THR A 196 -6.56 19.10 17.42
C THR A 196 -6.52 20.26 16.41
N VAL A 197 -6.85 20.01 15.15
CA VAL A 197 -6.82 20.98 14.04
C VAL A 197 -8.22 21.53 13.69
N GLN A 198 -9.30 20.97 14.29
CA GLN A 198 -10.67 21.50 14.23
C GLN A 198 -10.91 22.57 15.30
#